data_AF-A0A9X2W0S5-F1
#
_entry.id   AF-A0A9X2W0S5-F1
#
_cell.length_a   1.000
_cell.length_b   1.000
_cell.length_c   1.000
_cell.angle_alpha   90.00
_cell.angle_beta   90.00
_cell.angle_gamma   90.00
#
_symmetry.space_group_name_H-M   'P 1'
#
loop_
_entity.id
_entity.type
_entity.pdbx_description
1 polymer ?
#
loop_
_entity_poly.entity_id
_entity_poly.type
_entity_poly.pdbx_seq_one_letter_code
_entity_poly.pdbx_strand_id
1 'polypeptide(L)' 'MTTNTRVPLRSAVNAKCRECIYDPYQRGTWREQVAACCSANCSLHEVRPVPRDCMNGGRICPAKIAAVRAKLEA' A
#
# COMPACT_ATOMS: atom_id res chain seq x y z
N MET A 1 -6.24 16.40 30.31
CA MET A 1 -7.35 16.16 29.37
C MET A 1 -6.86 15.20 28.31
N THR A 2 -7.12 13.90 28.45
CA THR A 2 -6.77 12.90 27.43
C THR A 2 -7.93 12.83 26.43
N THR A 3 -7.85 13.57 25.33
CA THR A 3 -8.81 13.44 24.24
C THR A 3 -8.54 12.13 23.51
N ASN A 4 -9.49 11.19 23.61
CA ASN A 4 -9.47 9.97 22.81
C ASN A 4 -9.76 10.33 21.35
N THR A 5 -8.71 10.64 20.60
CA THR A 5 -8.80 11.12 19.22
C THR A 5 -8.91 9.90 18.31
N ARG A 6 -10.04 9.77 17.60
CA ARG A 6 -10.22 8.71 16.61
C ARG A 6 -9.18 8.85 15.50
N VAL A 7 -8.49 7.75 15.22
CA VAL A 7 -7.51 7.69 14.13
C VAL A 7 -8.24 7.88 12.79
N PRO A 8 -7.74 8.75 11.89
CA PRO A 8 -8.30 8.87 10.55
C PRO A 8 -8.29 7.54 9.81
N LEU A 9 -9.36 7.25 9.05
CA LEU A 9 -9.53 5.97 8.34
C LEU A 9 -8.31 5.62 7.47
N ARG A 10 -7.78 6.60 6.73
CA ARG A 10 -6.58 6.40 5.90
C ARG A 10 -5.34 6.04 6.71
N SER A 11 -5.18 6.63 7.89
CA SER A 11 -4.06 6.29 8.77
C SER A 11 -4.19 4.86 9.31
N ALA A 12 -5.40 4.43 9.66
CA ALA A 12 -5.65 3.05 10.08
C ALA A 12 -5.38 2.03 8.96
N VAL A 13 -5.83 2.31 7.73
CA VAL A 13 -5.55 1.45 6.56
C VAL A 13 -4.05 1.39 6.28
N ASN A 14 -3.35 2.53 6.30
CA ASN A 14 -1.90 2.57 6.09
C ASN A 14 -1.15 1.74 7.14
N ALA A 15 -1.53 1.88 8.40
CA ALA A 15 -0.96 1.10 9.49
C ALA A 15 -1.19 -0.40 9.27
N LYS A 16 -2.42 -0.80 8.91
CA LYS A 16 -2.73 -2.22 8.67
C LYS A 16 -1.98 -2.81 7.49
N CYS A 17 -1.91 -2.09 6.37
CA CYS A 17 -1.16 -2.56 5.21
C CYS A 17 0.34 -2.64 5.50
N ARG A 18 0.89 -1.68 6.25
CA ARG A 18 2.30 -1.72 6.65
C ARG A 18 2.58 -2.92 7.56
N GLU A 19 1.77 -3.12 8.61
CA GLU A 19 1.88 -4.28 9.49
C GLU A 19 1.79 -5.63 8.73
N CYS A 20 0.95 -5.69 7.69
CA CYS A 20 0.66 -6.94 6.99
C CYS A 20 1.79 -7.45 6.08
N ILE A 21 2.53 -6.58 5.40
CA ILE A 21 3.48 -6.98 4.36
C ILE A 21 4.80 -6.22 4.36
N TYR A 22 4.91 -5.09 5.08
CA TYR A 22 6.13 -4.30 5.03
C TYR A 22 7.28 -5.05 5.70
N ASP A 23 8.32 -5.33 4.93
CA ASP A 23 9.60 -5.86 5.39
C ASP A 23 10.68 -4.78 5.22
N PRO A 24 11.32 -4.32 6.31
CA PRO A 24 12.39 -3.32 6.24
C PRO A 24 13.67 -3.81 5.55
N TYR A 25 13.88 -5.13 5.42
CA TYR A 25 15.03 -5.73 4.73
C TYR A 25 14.73 -6.03 3.26
N GLN A 26 13.46 -6.10 2.88
CA GLN A 26 13.09 -6.14 1.48
C GLN A 26 13.33 -4.77 0.87
N ARG A 27 13.81 -4.77 -0.37
CA ARG A 27 13.98 -3.56 -1.18
C ARG A 27 12.67 -2.78 -1.36
N GLY A 28 12.86 -1.54 -1.81
CA GLY A 28 11.77 -0.62 -2.11
C GLY A 28 11.15 0.03 -0.87
N THR A 29 10.27 0.97 -1.11
CA THR A 29 9.54 1.68 -0.07
C THR A 29 8.36 0.85 0.42
N TRP A 30 7.90 1.12 1.64
CA TRP A 30 6.74 0.41 2.19
C TRP A 30 5.48 0.48 1.30
N ARG A 31 5.28 1.60 0.57
CA ARG A 31 4.16 1.72 -0.38
C ARG A 31 4.35 0.88 -1.62
N GLU A 32 5.58 0.72 -2.11
CA GLU A 32 5.88 -0.18 -3.22
C GLU A 32 5.61 -1.63 -2.83
N GLN A 33 6.01 -2.04 -1.63
CA GLN A 33 5.74 -3.39 -1.12
C GLN A 33 4.23 -3.63 -0.92
N VAL A 34 3.50 -2.66 -0.35
CA VAL A 34 2.04 -2.75 -0.24
C VAL A 34 1.34 -2.78 -1.60
N ALA A 35 1.81 -1.99 -2.56
CA ALA A 35 1.33 -2.01 -3.94
C ALA A 35 1.59 -3.36 -4.62
N ALA A 36 2.72 -4.00 -4.32
CA ALA A 36 3.09 -5.30 -4.85
C ALA A 36 2.28 -6.46 -4.25
N CYS A 37 1.58 -6.27 -3.12
CA CYS A 37 0.81 -7.31 -2.45
C CYS A 37 -0.16 -8.04 -3.42
N CYS A 38 0.01 -9.36 -3.57
CA CYS A 38 -0.79 -10.21 -4.47
C CYS A 38 -2.12 -10.70 -3.86
N SER A 39 -2.43 -10.36 -2.61
CA SER A 39 -3.69 -10.76 -1.97
C SER A 39 -4.85 -9.95 -2.57
N ALA A 40 -5.46 -10.47 -3.65
CA ALA A 40 -6.60 -9.87 -4.34
C ALA A 40 -7.90 -9.95 -3.51
N ASN A 41 -8.05 -10.99 -2.69
CA ASN A 41 -9.23 -11.21 -1.84
C ASN A 41 -9.25 -10.38 -0.55
N CYS A 42 -8.23 -9.53 -0.34
CA CYS A 42 -8.17 -8.66 0.83
C CYS A 42 -9.21 -7.54 0.72
N SER A 43 -10.01 -7.34 1.75
CA SER A 43 -11.02 -6.27 1.79
C SER A 43 -10.45 -4.85 1.63
N LEU A 44 -9.14 -4.66 1.83
CA LEU A 44 -8.47 -3.39 1.65
C LEU A 44 -7.87 -3.19 0.25
N HIS A 45 -7.92 -4.20 -0.63
CA HIS A 45 -7.18 -4.22 -1.91
C HIS A 45 -7.37 -2.94 -2.74
N GLU A 46 -8.61 -2.49 -2.90
CA GLU A 46 -8.97 -1.30 -3.69
C GLU A 46 -8.53 0.02 -3.06
N VAL A 47 -8.33 0.05 -1.75
CA VAL A 47 -8.02 1.26 -0.98
C VAL A 47 -6.60 1.28 -0.45
N ARG A 48 -5.74 0.34 -0.87
CA ARG A 48 -4.35 0.24 -0.43
C ARG A 48 -3.56 1.51 -0.74
N PRO A 49 -2.61 1.89 0.14
CA PRO A 49 -1.65 2.93 -0.20
C PRO A 49 -0.72 2.44 -1.30
N VAL A 50 -0.79 3.09 -2.45
CA VAL A 50 0.13 2.90 -3.57
C VAL A 50 1.01 4.15 -3.75
N PRO A 51 2.16 4.06 -4.43
CA PRO A 51 2.92 5.22 -4.88
C PRO A 51 2.04 6.14 -5.75
N ARG A 52 2.27 7.46 -5.69
CA ARG A 52 1.46 8.43 -6.47
C ARG A 52 1.50 8.15 -7.96
N ASP A 53 2.65 7.72 -8.47
CA ASP A 53 2.82 7.36 -9.87
C ASP A 53 1.88 6.24 -10.30
N CYS A 54 1.50 5.33 -9.39
CA CYS A 54 0.56 4.25 -9.66
C CYS A 54 -0.90 4.72 -9.73
N MET A 55 -1.20 5.99 -9.44
CA MET A 55 -2.55 6.55 -9.57
C MET A 55 -2.69 7.34 -10.89
N ASN A 56 -3.76 7.08 -11.64
CA ASN A 56 -4.16 7.88 -12.78
C ASN A 56 -5.69 8.12 -12.75
N GLY A 57 -6.12 9.39 -12.76
CA GLY A 57 -7.55 9.74 -12.72
C GLY A 57 -8.31 9.14 -11.52
N GLY A 58 -7.66 8.99 -10.37
CA GLY A 58 -8.25 8.41 -9.16
C GLY A 58 -8.34 6.88 -9.15
N ARG A 59 -7.78 6.19 -10.16
CA ARG A 59 -7.71 4.72 -10.25
C ARG A 59 -6.28 4.23 -10.12
N ILE A 60 -6.11 3.02 -9.60
CA ILE A 60 -4.81 2.35 -9.55
C ILE A 60 -4.50 1.78 -10.94
N CYS A 61 -3.36 2.15 -11.52
CA CYS A 61 -2.93 1.69 -12.83
C CYS A 61 -2.25 0.30 -12.70
N PRO A 62 -2.84 -0.78 -13.24
CA PRO A 62 -2.31 -2.13 -13.08
C PRO A 62 -0.93 -2.31 -13.73
N ALA A 63 -0.68 -1.67 -14.87
CA ALA A 63 0.61 -1.71 -15.56
C ALA A 63 1.75 -1.16 -14.68
N LYS A 64 1.50 -0.05 -13.96
CA LYS A 64 2.48 0.53 -13.05
C LYS A 64 2.69 -0.31 -11.79
N ILE A 65 1.64 -0.96 -11.28
CA ILE A 65 1.77 -1.92 -10.18
C ILE A 65 2.62 -3.13 -10.60
N ALA A 66 2.43 -3.64 -11.82
CA ALA A 66 3.25 -4.72 -12.37
C ALA A 66 4.73 -4.30 -12.48
N ALA A 67 5.00 -3.07 -12.93
CA ALA A 67 6.36 -2.53 -12.96
C ALA A 67 6.98 -2.41 -11.56
N VAL A 68 6.19 -2.01 -10.55
CA VAL A 68 6.64 -1.99 -9.15
C VAL A 68 6.99 -3.41 -8.67
N ARG A 69 6.16 -4.41 -8.96
CA ARG A 69 6.47 -5.81 -8.61
C ARG A 69 7.78 -6.28 -9.24
N ALA A 70 7.98 -6.04 -10.54
CA ALA A 70 9.22 -6.38 -11.23
C ALA A 70 10.44 -5.67 -10.60
N LYS A 71 10.31 -4.39 -10.23
CA LYS A 71 11.36 -3.63 -9.51
C LYS A 71 11.67 -4.22 -8.13
N LEU A 72 10.70 -4.87 -7.48
CA LEU A 72 10.87 -5.57 -6.20
C LEU A 72 11.31 -7.04 -6.36
N GLU A 73 11.54 -7.53 -7.57
CA GLU A 73 12.05 -8.89 -7.88
C GLU A 73 13.39 -8.93 -8.65
N ALA A 74 13.84 -7.86 -9.31
CA ALA A 74 15.20 -7.62 -9.84
C ALA A 74 16.36 -7.45 -8.82
#